data_AF-A0A7H1BL94-F1
#
_entry.id   AF-A0A7H1BL94-F1
#
_cell.length_a   1.000
_cell.length_b   1.000
_cell.length_c   1.000
_cell.angle_alpha   90.00
_cell.angle_beta   90.00
_cell.angle_gamma   90.00
#
_symmetry.space_group_name_H-M   'P 1'
#
loop_
_entity.id
_entity.type
_entity.pdbx_description
1 polymer ?
#
loop_
_entity_poly.entity_id
_entity_poly.type
_entity_poly.pdbx_seq_one_letter_code
_entity_poly.pdbx_strand_id
1 'polypeptide(L)'
;MTTTDATAAAERYEIGDRAANGRYPVAVDGKPTGHIYRWHGGWYAVVPGQPEETRHDDRHAAAAHLVDLVDSGAVEPGAAPAEPPAAEAGIVPWLSPKLKPTRRNIISAAIAFGRLAELAWKPEDEDGNPTGYPGSDNPWDLTCELDGKTVVRWWSHMRGRNGDNTPRPEYRHEGCIPFEEQAGKVAALVGEPVTACPCQQHTHPTTADVADDLLKQAERARRADDAEALRQLLTQLLGPCPASSARGQAMKELKERAQRTKS
;
A
#
# COMPACT_ATOMS: atom_id res chain seq x y z
N MET A 1 0.44 42.18 -18.04
CA MET A 1 0.06 41.15 -19.03
C MET A 1 -0.12 39.87 -18.25
N THR A 2 -1.35 39.64 -17.82
CA THR A 2 -1.78 38.54 -16.96
C THR A 2 -2.80 37.80 -17.78
N THR A 3 -2.43 36.63 -18.28
CA THR A 3 -3.35 35.76 -19.02
C THR A 3 -4.16 35.00 -17.98
N THR A 4 -5.38 35.47 -17.73
CA THR A 4 -6.31 34.87 -16.77
C THR A 4 -6.93 33.60 -17.33
N ASP A 5 -6.95 32.60 -16.45
CA ASP A 5 -7.62 31.30 -16.47
C ASP A 5 -8.79 31.13 -17.44
N ALA A 6 -8.69 30.06 -18.22
CA ALA A 6 -9.80 29.43 -18.91
C ALA A 6 -10.02 28.03 -18.31
N THR A 7 -10.72 27.92 -17.17
CA THR A 7 -11.66 26.82 -16.81
C THR A 7 -12.18 26.99 -15.38
N ALA A 8 -13.25 27.76 -15.21
CA ALA A 8 -14.03 27.79 -13.97
C ALA A 8 -15.49 27.43 -14.28
N ALA A 9 -15.72 26.20 -14.73
CA ALA A 9 -17.00 25.55 -14.48
C ALA A 9 -16.89 25.03 -13.04
N ALA A 10 -17.74 25.52 -12.13
CA ALA A 10 -17.73 25.05 -10.75
C ALA A 10 -18.02 23.55 -10.75
N GLU A 11 -17.03 22.73 -10.40
CA GLU A 11 -17.22 21.29 -10.24
C GLU A 11 -18.33 21.09 -9.19
N ARG A 12 -19.43 20.44 -9.57
CA ARG A 12 -20.57 20.15 -8.69
C ARG A 12 -20.24 19.11 -7.62
N TYR A 13 -19.02 18.61 -7.59
CA TYR A 13 -18.58 17.60 -6.65
C TYR A 13 -17.40 18.10 -5.82
N GLU A 14 -17.31 17.62 -4.59
CA GLU A 14 -16.19 17.84 -3.69
C GLU A 14 -15.62 16.47 -3.31
N ILE A 15 -14.32 16.28 -3.51
CA ILE A 15 -13.63 15.06 -3.08
C ILE A 15 -12.91 15.35 -1.77
N GLY A 16 -13.35 14.69 -0.69
CA GLY A 16 -12.71 14.81 0.61
C GLY A 16 -11.38 14.06 0.71
N ASP A 17 -10.81 14.11 1.92
CA ASP A 17 -9.55 13.45 2.25
C ASP A 17 -9.65 11.92 2.20
N ARG A 18 -8.51 11.26 1.97
CA ARG A 18 -8.43 9.80 1.96
C ARG A 18 -8.71 9.25 3.35
N ALA A 19 -9.76 8.46 3.50
CA ALA A 19 -10.03 7.69 4.71
C ALA A 19 -9.02 6.54 4.88
N ALA A 20 -8.88 6.01 6.10
CA ALA A 20 -7.95 4.92 6.43
C ALA A 20 -8.12 3.66 5.56
N ASN A 21 -9.33 3.39 5.09
CA ASN A 21 -9.61 2.28 4.16
C ASN A 21 -9.21 2.55 2.70
N GLY A 22 -8.61 3.71 2.43
CA GLY A 22 -8.14 4.15 1.12
C GLY A 22 -9.20 4.71 0.18
N ARG A 23 -10.42 4.94 0.68
CA ARG A 23 -11.52 5.56 -0.07
C ARG A 23 -11.54 7.06 0.17
N TYR A 24 -11.92 7.83 -0.84
CA TYR A 24 -12.12 9.27 -0.78
C TYR A 24 -13.63 9.54 -0.83
N PRO A 25 -14.23 10.15 0.20
CA PRO A 25 -15.63 10.51 0.16
C PRO A 25 -15.87 11.56 -0.93
N VAL A 26 -17.01 11.48 -1.60
CA VAL A 26 -17.44 12.45 -2.60
C VAL A 26 -18.81 13.00 -2.21
N ALA A 27 -18.90 14.33 -2.16
CA ALA A 27 -20.16 15.05 -2.06
C ALA A 27 -20.53 15.62 -3.43
N VAL A 28 -21.82 15.60 -3.79
CA VAL A 28 -22.37 16.28 -4.97
C VAL A 28 -23.34 17.34 -4.49
N ASP A 29 -23.19 18.57 -4.98
CA ASP A 29 -23.94 19.75 -4.54
C ASP A 29 -23.95 19.92 -3.00
N GLY A 30 -22.80 19.67 -2.37
CA GLY A 30 -22.61 19.75 -0.91
C GLY A 30 -23.23 18.61 -0.10
N LYS A 31 -23.80 17.59 -0.75
CA LYS A 31 -24.42 16.43 -0.09
C LYS A 31 -23.58 15.17 -0.28
N PRO A 32 -23.36 14.34 0.76
CA PRO A 32 -22.68 13.06 0.60
C PRO A 32 -23.40 12.16 -0.42
N THR A 33 -22.65 11.64 -1.39
CA THR A 33 -23.22 10.83 -2.49
C THR A 33 -22.55 9.47 -2.58
N GLY A 34 -21.26 9.37 -2.26
CA GLY A 34 -20.55 8.11 -2.26
C GLY A 34 -19.07 8.26 -1.99
N HIS A 35 -18.28 7.34 -2.54
CA HIS A 35 -16.83 7.43 -2.43
C HIS A 35 -16.17 6.85 -3.67
N ILE A 36 -14.95 7.32 -3.91
CA ILE A 36 -14.07 6.81 -4.95
C ILE A 36 -12.83 6.20 -4.34
N TYR A 37 -12.17 5.30 -5.06
CA TYR A 37 -10.88 4.77 -4.62
C TYR A 37 -10.04 4.32 -5.81
N ARG A 38 -8.73 4.19 -5.61
CA ARG A 38 -7.81 3.69 -6.64
C ARG A 38 -7.45 2.25 -6.38
N TRP A 39 -7.47 1.42 -7.42
CA TRP A 39 -7.02 0.04 -7.37
C TRP A 39 -6.41 -0.41 -8.70
N HIS A 40 -5.23 -1.02 -8.67
CA HIS A 40 -4.50 -1.50 -9.87
C HIS A 40 -4.44 -0.46 -11.02
N GLY A 41 -4.22 0.80 -10.67
CA GLY A 41 -4.09 1.90 -11.63
C GLY A 41 -5.41 2.48 -12.14
N GLY A 42 -6.56 1.83 -11.92
CA GLY A 42 -7.89 2.37 -12.21
C GLY A 42 -8.48 3.13 -11.02
N TRP A 43 -9.41 4.04 -11.32
CA TRP A 43 -10.24 4.69 -10.31
C TRP A 43 -11.63 4.08 -10.32
N TYR A 44 -12.23 3.91 -9.14
CA TYR A 44 -13.51 3.24 -8.97
C TYR A 44 -14.45 4.16 -8.22
N ALA A 45 -15.69 4.26 -8.68
CA ALA A 45 -16.77 4.94 -8.00
C ALA A 45 -17.73 3.92 -7.39
N VAL A 46 -18.16 4.19 -6.15
CA VAL A 46 -19.08 3.33 -5.40
C VAL A 46 -20.14 4.18 -4.73
N VAL A 47 -21.39 3.80 -4.96
CA VAL A 47 -22.56 4.38 -4.32
C VAL A 47 -22.88 3.60 -3.05
N PRO A 48 -23.21 4.26 -1.92
CA PRO A 48 -23.61 3.60 -0.70
C PRO A 48 -24.78 2.64 -0.94
N GLY A 49 -24.67 1.41 -0.47
CA GLY A 49 -25.71 0.39 -0.60
C GLY A 49 -25.80 -0.28 -1.97
N GLN A 50 -24.96 0.10 -2.95
CA GLN A 50 -24.86 -0.61 -4.23
C GLN A 50 -23.58 -1.46 -4.29
N PRO A 51 -23.68 -2.74 -4.66
CA PRO A 51 -22.52 -3.64 -4.74
C PRO A 51 -21.67 -3.40 -5.99
N GLU A 52 -22.22 -2.75 -7.01
CA GLU A 52 -21.52 -2.51 -8.26
C GLU A 52 -20.59 -1.29 -8.16
N GLU A 53 -19.34 -1.50 -8.59
CA GLU A 53 -18.33 -0.46 -8.69
C GLU A 53 -18.02 -0.19 -10.16
N THR A 54 -17.96 1.08 -10.54
CA THR A 54 -17.66 1.48 -11.93
C THR A 54 -16.22 1.96 -12.03
N ARG A 55 -15.49 1.46 -13.03
CA ARG A 55 -14.08 1.81 -13.27
C ARG A 55 -13.97 3.00 -14.23
N HIS A 56 -13.06 3.91 -13.93
CA HIS A 56 -12.78 5.16 -14.63
C HIS A 56 -11.27 5.38 -14.80
N ASP A 57 -10.90 6.26 -15.72
CA ASP A 57 -9.52 6.55 -16.08
C ASP A 57 -8.78 7.37 -15.01
N ASP A 58 -9.47 8.32 -14.39
CA ASP A 58 -8.90 9.20 -13.36
C ASP A 58 -9.86 9.50 -12.20
N ARG A 59 -9.32 10.18 -11.19
CA ARG A 59 -10.01 10.53 -9.94
C ARG A 59 -11.23 11.43 -10.18
N HIS A 60 -11.10 12.40 -11.08
CA HIS A 60 -12.13 13.38 -11.39
C HIS A 60 -13.22 12.76 -12.26
N ALA A 61 -12.86 11.89 -13.21
CA ALA A 61 -13.82 11.09 -13.98
C ALA A 61 -14.68 10.18 -13.07
N ALA A 62 -14.06 9.53 -12.08
CA ALA A 62 -14.80 8.72 -11.10
C ALA A 62 -15.75 9.56 -10.23
N ALA A 63 -15.34 10.78 -9.84
CA ALA A 63 -16.21 11.68 -9.07
C ALA A 63 -17.33 12.27 -9.93
N ALA A 64 -17.04 12.65 -11.18
CA ALA A 64 -18.02 13.15 -12.14
C ALA A 64 -19.09 12.09 -12.45
N HIS A 65 -18.73 10.81 -12.51
CA HIS A 65 -19.70 9.74 -12.68
C HIS A 65 -20.75 9.70 -11.55
N LEU A 66 -20.39 10.06 -10.31
CA LEU A 66 -21.37 10.18 -9.22
C LEU A 66 -22.34 11.35 -9.45
N VAL A 67 -21.91 12.42 -10.14
CA VAL A 67 -22.81 13.50 -10.60
C VAL A 67 -23.78 12.98 -11.65
N ASP A 68 -23.31 12.21 -12.64
CA ASP A 68 -24.17 11.62 -13.68
C ASP A 68 -25.24 10.69 -13.08
N LEU A 69 -24.87 9.92 -12.05
CA LEU A 69 -25.81 9.05 -11.33
C LEU A 69 -26.86 9.84 -10.53
N VAL A 70 -26.50 10.99 -9.98
CA VAL A 70 -27.46 11.91 -9.34
C VAL A 70 -28.37 12.56 -10.38
N ASP A 71 -27.80 13.08 -11.47
CA ASP A 71 -28.56 13.79 -12.51
C ASP A 71 -29.52 12.86 -13.27
N SER A 72 -29.19 11.57 -13.38
CA SER A 72 -30.07 10.54 -13.93
C SER A 72 -31.14 10.04 -12.95
N GLY A 73 -31.09 10.46 -11.69
CA GLY A 73 -31.98 9.98 -10.63
C GLY A 73 -31.72 8.55 -10.17
N ALA A 74 -30.59 7.95 -10.57
CA ALA A 74 -30.19 6.62 -10.12
C ALA A 74 -29.72 6.61 -8.65
N VAL A 75 -29.33 7.78 -8.13
CA VAL A 75 -28.85 7.98 -6.76
C VAL A 75 -29.43 9.27 -6.18
N GLU A 76 -29.99 9.19 -4.98
CA GLU A 76 -30.44 10.35 -4.22
C GLU A 76 -29.30 10.87 -3.32
N PRO A 77 -28.80 12.09 -3.52
CA PRO A 77 -27.72 12.66 -2.72
C PRO A 77 -28.21 13.03 -1.32
N GLY A 78 -27.36 12.84 -0.31
CA GLY A 78 -27.71 13.09 1.10
C GLY A 78 -28.31 11.89 1.82
N ALA A 79 -28.37 10.71 1.18
CA ALA A 79 -28.34 9.47 1.94
C ALA A 79 -27.09 9.51 2.82
N ALA A 80 -27.25 9.34 4.14
CA ALA A 80 -26.10 9.25 5.03
C ALA A 80 -25.10 8.27 4.41
N PRO A 81 -23.82 8.63 4.26
CA PRO A 81 -22.86 7.69 3.74
C PRO A 81 -22.99 6.46 4.64
N ALA A 82 -23.37 5.31 4.05
CA ALA A 82 -23.27 4.06 4.77
C ALA A 82 -21.88 4.07 5.36
N GLU A 83 -21.79 3.91 6.69
CA GLU A 83 -20.50 3.89 7.37
C GLU A 83 -19.55 3.06 6.49
N PRO A 84 -18.38 3.60 6.13
CA PRO A 84 -17.47 2.88 5.28
C PRO A 84 -17.36 1.47 5.86
N PRO A 85 -17.59 0.42 5.03
CA PRO A 85 -17.64 -0.93 5.56
C PRO A 85 -16.41 -1.14 6.42
N ALA A 86 -16.62 -1.71 7.61
CA ALA A 86 -15.55 -1.95 8.56
C ALA A 86 -14.35 -2.53 7.79
N ALA A 87 -13.16 -2.00 8.08
CA ALA A 87 -11.94 -2.41 7.40
C ALA A 87 -11.90 -3.95 7.40
N GLU A 88 -11.84 -4.54 6.20
CA GLU A 88 -11.81 -5.99 6.06
C GLU A 88 -10.64 -6.53 6.90
N ALA A 89 -10.88 -7.54 7.74
CA ALA A 89 -9.81 -8.18 8.46
C ALA A 89 -9.00 -9.03 7.49
N GLY A 90 -7.74 -8.63 7.23
CA GLY A 90 -6.80 -9.43 6.45
C GLY A 90 -6.39 -10.72 7.19
N ILE A 91 -5.84 -11.70 6.47
CA ILE A 91 -5.31 -12.94 7.08
C ILE A 91 -4.19 -12.63 8.08
N VAL A 92 -3.39 -11.60 7.77
CA VAL A 92 -2.30 -11.05 8.59
C VAL A 92 -2.28 -9.52 8.46
N PRO A 93 -1.74 -8.79 9.44
CA PRO A 93 -1.65 -7.33 9.36
C PRO A 93 -0.64 -6.82 8.32
N TRP A 94 0.31 -7.65 7.87
CA TRP A 94 1.38 -7.23 6.94
C TRP A 94 1.02 -7.35 5.45
N LEU A 95 -0.18 -7.81 5.13
CA LEU A 95 -0.68 -7.85 3.77
C LEU A 95 -2.06 -7.19 3.75
N SER A 96 -2.28 -6.25 2.83
CA SER A 96 -3.58 -5.60 2.73
C SER A 96 -4.68 -6.66 2.54
N PRO A 97 -5.84 -6.54 3.22
CA PRO A 97 -6.95 -7.49 3.12
C PRO A 97 -7.39 -7.75 1.66
N LYS A 98 -7.31 -6.71 0.81
CA LYS A 98 -7.65 -6.78 -0.61
C LYS A 98 -6.63 -7.53 -1.47
N LEU A 99 -5.43 -7.78 -0.94
CA LEU A 99 -4.34 -8.40 -1.67
C LEU A 99 -4.27 -9.89 -1.37
N LYS A 100 -4.66 -10.72 -2.35
CA LYS A 100 -4.58 -12.18 -2.22
C LYS A 100 -3.13 -12.63 -1.90
N PRO A 101 -2.90 -13.56 -0.95
CA PRO A 101 -1.57 -14.03 -0.56
C PRO A 101 -0.99 -15.02 -1.59
N THR A 102 -0.81 -14.55 -2.83
CA THR A 102 -0.13 -15.31 -3.88
C THR A 102 1.38 -15.21 -3.68
N ARG A 103 2.14 -16.19 -4.17
CA ARG A 103 3.62 -16.15 -4.14
C ARG A 103 4.19 -14.85 -4.68
N ARG A 104 3.64 -14.33 -5.79
CA ARG A 104 4.04 -13.05 -6.37
C ARG A 104 3.83 -11.89 -5.37
N ASN A 105 2.68 -11.84 -4.72
CA ASN A 105 2.34 -10.76 -3.79
C ASN A 105 3.16 -10.86 -2.50
N ILE A 106 3.40 -12.07 -1.98
CA ILE A 106 4.25 -12.30 -0.80
C ILE A 106 5.70 -11.86 -1.09
N ILE A 107 6.26 -12.28 -2.23
CA ILE A 107 7.61 -11.84 -2.66
C ILE A 107 7.66 -10.31 -2.76
N SER A 108 6.65 -9.69 -3.37
CA SER A 108 6.60 -8.23 -3.54
C SER A 108 6.50 -7.49 -2.21
N ALA A 109 5.69 -8.00 -1.28
CA ALA A 109 5.54 -7.46 0.06
C ALA A 109 6.85 -7.54 0.85
N ALA A 110 7.51 -8.71 0.86
CA ALA A 110 8.78 -8.89 1.57
C ALA A 110 9.89 -7.98 1.05
N ILE A 111 9.99 -7.81 -0.28
CA ILE A 111 10.92 -6.85 -0.91
C ILE A 111 10.59 -5.42 -0.47
N ALA A 112 9.30 -5.08 -0.43
CA ALA A 112 8.86 -3.75 -0.02
C ALA A 112 9.23 -3.47 1.45
N PHE A 113 8.91 -4.39 2.36
CA PHE A 113 9.27 -4.27 3.78
C PHE A 113 10.77 -4.15 4.01
N GLY A 114 11.58 -4.96 3.32
CA GLY A 114 13.04 -4.85 3.43
C GLY A 114 13.56 -3.48 3.01
N ARG A 115 12.98 -2.90 1.95
CA ARG A 115 13.35 -1.55 1.51
C ARG A 115 12.84 -0.44 2.43
N LEU A 116 11.66 -0.60 3.04
CA LEU A 116 11.18 0.34 4.05
C LEU A 116 12.16 0.42 5.22
N ALA A 117 12.63 -0.74 5.70
CA ALA A 117 13.62 -0.83 6.75
C ALA A 117 14.95 -0.15 6.36
N GLU A 118 15.45 -0.37 5.14
CA GLU A 118 16.65 0.31 4.62
C GLU A 118 16.51 1.84 4.54
N LEU A 119 15.29 2.35 4.44
CA LEU A 119 15.00 3.77 4.27
C LEU A 119 14.46 4.44 5.55
N ALA A 120 14.38 3.71 6.67
CA ALA A 120 13.82 4.16 7.94
C ALA A 120 12.34 4.62 7.80
N TRP A 121 11.51 3.75 7.23
CA TRP A 121 10.06 3.87 7.14
C TRP A 121 9.38 2.72 7.85
N LYS A 122 8.30 3.02 8.57
CA LYS A 122 7.43 2.03 9.22
C LYS A 122 6.10 1.90 8.50
N PRO A 123 5.62 0.67 8.23
CA PRO A 123 4.29 0.43 7.71
C PRO A 123 3.25 0.53 8.83
N GLU A 124 3.02 1.75 9.28
CA GLU A 124 2.14 2.10 10.41
C GLU A 124 1.31 3.34 10.06
N ASP A 125 0.05 3.38 10.49
CA ASP A 125 -0.83 4.55 10.38
C ASP A 125 -0.59 5.55 11.54
N GLU A 126 -1.39 6.63 11.61
CA GLU A 126 -1.27 7.68 12.62
C GLU A 126 -1.52 7.18 14.05
N ASP A 127 -2.29 6.10 14.20
CA ASP A 127 -2.59 5.46 15.47
C ASP A 127 -1.55 4.39 15.86
N GLY A 128 -0.53 4.19 15.02
CA GLY A 128 0.51 3.17 15.21
C GLY A 128 0.06 1.75 14.88
N ASN A 129 -1.08 1.58 14.17
CA ASN A 129 -1.51 0.26 13.73
C ASN A 129 -0.73 -0.16 12.48
N PRO A 130 -0.35 -1.44 12.34
CA PRO A 130 0.34 -1.92 11.16
C PRO A 130 -0.50 -1.78 9.88
N THR A 131 0.12 -1.29 8.81
CA THR A 131 -0.49 -1.13 7.49
C THR A 131 0.11 -2.15 6.52
N GLY A 132 -0.67 -3.17 6.15
CA GLY A 132 -0.19 -4.23 5.28
C GLY A 132 0.16 -3.75 3.88
N TYR A 133 1.12 -4.42 3.22
CA TYR A 133 1.52 -4.08 1.85
C TYR A 133 0.31 -4.06 0.92
N PRO A 134 -0.02 -2.91 0.28
CA PRO A 134 -1.26 -2.76 -0.48
C PRO A 134 -1.13 -3.19 -1.94
N GLY A 135 0.07 -3.55 -2.40
CA GLY A 135 0.36 -3.74 -3.83
C GLY A 135 1.16 -2.57 -4.40
N SER A 136 1.68 -2.76 -5.61
CA SER A 136 2.69 -1.85 -6.19
C SER A 136 2.21 -0.48 -6.58
N ASP A 137 0.91 -0.39 -6.88
CA ASP A 137 0.26 0.75 -7.51
C ASP A 137 -0.90 1.25 -6.64
N ASN A 138 -0.76 1.07 -5.32
CA ASN A 138 -1.73 1.49 -4.33
C ASN A 138 -1.05 2.41 -3.30
N PRO A 139 -1.79 3.39 -2.75
CA PRO A 139 -1.30 4.24 -1.67
C PRO A 139 -1.08 3.41 -0.41
N TRP A 140 -0.01 3.73 0.32
CA TRP A 140 0.40 3.06 1.54
C TRP A 140 0.68 4.10 2.62
N ASP A 141 -0.02 4.00 3.74
CA ASP A 141 0.23 4.81 4.93
C ASP A 141 1.51 4.35 5.62
N LEU A 142 2.48 5.25 5.75
CA LEU A 142 3.79 4.96 6.30
C LEU A 142 4.21 6.05 7.28
N THR A 143 4.77 5.63 8.40
CA THR A 143 5.37 6.51 9.40
C THR A 143 6.85 6.74 9.08
N CYS A 144 7.24 8.00 8.97
CA CYS A 144 8.63 8.40 8.77
C CYS A 144 9.41 8.29 10.08
N GLU A 145 10.42 7.45 10.17
CA GLU A 145 11.16 7.30 11.44
C GLU A 145 12.12 8.47 11.75
N LEU A 146 12.25 9.43 10.83
CA LEU A 146 13.12 10.59 11.03
C LEU A 146 12.43 11.66 11.86
N ASP A 147 11.11 11.77 11.81
CA ASP A 147 10.34 12.79 12.53
C ASP A 147 9.03 12.27 13.14
N GLY A 148 8.69 11.00 12.90
CA GLY A 148 7.48 10.35 13.42
C GLY A 148 6.21 10.65 12.63
N LYS A 149 6.28 11.41 11.52
CA LYS A 149 5.07 11.80 10.78
C LYS A 149 4.58 10.66 9.88
N THR A 150 3.29 10.37 9.95
CA THR A 150 2.61 9.46 9.02
C THR A 150 2.25 10.20 7.73
N VAL A 151 2.57 9.60 6.59
CA VAL A 151 2.25 10.13 5.27
C VAL A 151 1.86 9.01 4.30
N VAL A 152 1.01 9.34 3.33
CA VAL A 152 0.66 8.43 2.24
C VAL A 152 1.79 8.40 1.20
N ARG A 153 2.29 7.21 0.88
CA ARG A 153 3.29 7.00 -0.18
C ARG A 153 2.87 5.96 -1.19
N TRP A 154 3.37 6.12 -2.41
CA TRP A 154 3.28 5.11 -3.45
C TRP A 154 4.53 4.24 -3.41
N TRP A 155 4.38 2.92 -3.25
CA TRP A 155 5.52 1.99 -3.27
C TRP A 155 6.34 2.12 -4.56
N SER A 156 5.69 2.40 -5.70
CA SER A 156 6.35 2.70 -6.98
C SER A 156 7.36 3.84 -6.93
N HIS A 157 7.19 4.81 -6.03
CA HIS A 157 8.09 5.94 -5.90
C HIS A 157 9.25 5.67 -4.92
N MET A 158 9.17 4.62 -4.11
CA MET A 158 10.20 4.28 -3.10
C MET A 158 11.17 3.18 -3.55
N ARG A 159 10.75 2.33 -4.50
CA ARG A 159 11.58 1.23 -5.02
C ARG A 159 12.61 1.64 -6.10
N GLY A 160 12.65 2.92 -6.49
CA GLY A 160 13.44 3.42 -7.64
C GLY A 160 12.81 3.11 -9.01
N ARG A 161 13.20 3.85 -10.05
CA ARG A 161 12.72 3.60 -11.43
C ARG A 161 13.53 2.43 -12.00
N ASN A 162 12.87 1.45 -12.61
CA ASN A 162 13.49 0.23 -13.17
C ASN A 162 14.16 -0.72 -12.16
N GLY A 163 13.95 -0.57 -10.84
CA GLY A 163 14.51 -1.49 -9.85
C GLY A 163 16.03 -1.43 -9.71
N ASP A 164 16.63 -0.32 -10.15
CA ASP A 164 18.06 -0.01 -10.00
C ASP A 164 18.48 0.25 -8.55
N ASN A 165 17.52 0.25 -7.61
CA ASN A 165 17.70 0.50 -6.19
C ASN A 165 18.37 1.86 -5.87
N THR A 166 18.45 2.78 -6.84
CA THR A 166 18.94 4.13 -6.62
C THR A 166 18.10 4.76 -5.50
N PRO A 167 18.71 5.19 -4.37
CA PRO A 167 17.99 5.74 -3.24
C PRO A 167 17.13 6.91 -3.70
N ARG A 168 15.81 6.70 -3.65
CA ARG A 168 14.82 7.75 -3.78
C ARG A 168 13.93 7.65 -2.55
N PRO A 169 13.55 8.79 -2.00
CA PRO A 169 13.34 10.00 -2.78
C PRO A 169 14.39 11.12 -2.57
N GLU A 170 14.64 11.89 -3.63
CA GLU A 170 15.25 13.24 -3.56
C GLU A 170 14.45 14.17 -2.61
N TYR A 171 13.18 13.84 -2.38
CA TYR A 171 12.27 14.52 -1.47
C TYR A 171 11.55 13.54 -0.54
N ARG A 172 11.80 13.62 0.77
CA ARG A 172 11.20 12.70 1.75
C ARG A 172 9.69 12.95 1.91
N HIS A 173 9.28 14.03 2.54
CA HIS A 173 7.90 14.51 2.58
C HIS A 173 7.88 15.95 3.10
N GLU A 174 6.71 16.58 3.07
CA GLU A 174 6.58 17.97 3.45
C GLU A 174 6.75 18.12 4.96
N GLY A 175 7.56 19.11 5.35
CA GLY A 175 7.87 19.39 6.74
C GLY A 175 8.80 18.37 7.41
N CYS A 176 9.49 17.52 6.63
CA CYS A 176 10.52 16.64 7.18
C CYS A 176 11.76 17.43 7.62
N ILE A 177 12.68 16.77 8.32
CA ILE A 177 13.98 17.34 8.67
C ILE A 177 14.76 17.80 7.42
N PRO A 178 15.70 18.76 7.56
CA PRO A 178 16.47 19.30 6.44
C PRO A 178 17.13 18.19 5.59
N PHE A 179 17.10 18.35 4.27
CA PHE A 179 17.57 17.34 3.30
C PHE A 179 19.00 16.84 3.60
N GLU A 180 19.90 17.76 3.93
CA GLU A 180 21.31 17.51 4.26
C GLU A 180 21.49 16.54 5.46
N GLU A 181 20.53 16.52 6.40
CA GLU A 181 20.59 15.71 7.63
C GLU A 181 19.98 14.32 7.44
N GLN A 182 19.18 14.12 6.39
CA GLN A 182 18.37 12.91 6.23
C GLN A 182 19.23 11.65 6.09
N ALA A 183 20.30 11.71 5.28
CA ALA A 183 21.17 10.57 5.04
C ALA A 183 21.87 10.10 6.34
N GLY A 184 22.37 11.05 7.13
CA GLY A 184 23.01 10.76 8.42
C GLY A 184 22.03 10.15 9.43
N LYS A 185 20.80 10.69 9.51
CA LYS A 185 19.77 10.17 10.42
C LYS A 185 19.28 8.78 10.01
N VAL A 186 19.10 8.52 8.71
CA VAL A 186 18.80 7.17 8.20
C VAL A 186 19.92 6.20 8.60
N ALA A 187 21.19 6.54 8.32
CA ALA A 187 22.31 5.68 8.67
C ALA A 187 22.38 5.37 10.17
N ALA A 188 22.11 6.36 11.02
CA ALA A 188 22.07 6.18 12.48
C ALA A 188 20.91 5.29 12.97
N LEU A 189 19.73 5.40 12.35
CA LEU A 189 18.56 4.58 12.70
C LEU A 189 18.66 3.15 12.19
N VAL A 190 19.11 2.97 10.95
CA VAL A 190 19.19 1.65 10.30
C VAL A 190 20.41 0.87 10.80
N GLY A 191 21.53 1.56 11.01
CA GLY A 191 22.77 0.95 11.47
C GLY A 191 23.31 -0.10 10.48
N GLU A 192 24.00 -1.10 11.02
CA GLU A 192 24.51 -2.23 10.23
C GLU A 192 23.37 -3.20 9.87
N PRO A 193 23.27 -3.64 8.60
CA PRO A 193 22.24 -4.59 8.20
C PRO A 193 22.34 -5.92 8.96
N VAL A 194 21.26 -6.29 9.65
CA VAL A 194 21.15 -7.60 10.29
C VAL A 194 20.93 -8.66 9.21
N THR A 195 21.88 -9.59 9.07
CA THR A 195 21.89 -10.60 7.98
C THR A 195 21.18 -11.91 8.34
N ALA A 196 20.99 -12.18 9.63
CA ALA A 196 20.33 -13.38 10.15
C ALA A 196 19.16 -13.01 11.06
N CYS A 197 18.07 -13.77 11.00
CA CYS A 197 16.90 -13.54 11.83
C CYS A 197 17.22 -13.75 13.33
N PRO A 198 17.10 -12.72 14.20
CA PRO A 198 17.34 -12.86 15.63
C PRO A 198 16.08 -13.27 16.41
N CYS A 199 14.91 -13.34 15.76
CA CYS A 199 13.63 -13.57 16.44
C CYS A 199 13.55 -14.99 17.02
N GLN A 200 13.02 -15.11 18.24
CA GLN A 200 12.89 -16.39 18.95
C GLN A 200 11.59 -17.12 18.63
N GLN A 201 10.51 -16.38 18.41
CA GLN A 201 9.16 -16.93 18.22
C GLN A 201 8.95 -17.46 16.79
N HIS A 202 9.64 -16.86 15.82
CA HIS A 202 9.50 -17.19 14.40
C HIS A 202 10.86 -17.12 13.71
N THR A 203 11.16 -18.14 12.90
CA THR A 203 12.33 -18.14 12.01
C THR A 203 11.94 -17.49 10.69
N HIS A 204 12.45 -16.29 10.44
CA HIS A 204 12.22 -15.59 9.18
C HIS A 204 13.26 -16.02 8.13
N PRO A 205 12.87 -16.22 6.86
CA PRO A 205 13.80 -16.69 5.83
C PRO A 205 14.72 -15.56 5.36
N THR A 206 16.02 -15.66 5.67
CA THR A 206 17.04 -14.71 5.20
C THR A 206 17.87 -15.25 4.02
N THR A 207 17.51 -16.42 3.49
CA THR A 207 18.12 -17.02 2.29
C THR A 207 17.06 -17.39 1.27
N ALA A 208 17.42 -17.38 -0.01
CA ALA A 208 16.49 -17.67 -1.10
C ALA A 208 15.89 -19.08 -1.00
N ASP A 209 16.67 -20.09 -0.64
CA ASP A 209 16.17 -21.48 -0.62
C ASP A 209 15.15 -21.70 0.51
N VAL A 210 15.41 -21.18 1.71
CA VAL A 210 14.45 -21.26 2.83
C VAL A 210 13.18 -20.46 2.52
N ALA A 211 13.34 -19.28 1.90
CA ALA A 211 12.20 -18.49 1.43
C ALA A 211 11.34 -19.26 0.40
N ASP A 212 11.98 -19.97 -0.53
CA ASP A 212 11.28 -20.73 -1.57
C ASP A 212 10.44 -21.87 -0.97
N ASP A 213 11.01 -22.60 0.00
CA ASP A 213 10.32 -23.70 0.65
C ASP A 213 9.13 -23.24 1.50
N LEU A 214 9.26 -22.11 2.20
CA LEU A 214 8.12 -21.49 2.90
C LEU A 214 7.06 -20.96 1.93
N LEU A 215 7.45 -20.39 0.79
CA LEU A 215 6.51 -19.96 -0.25
C LEU A 215 5.74 -21.14 -0.85
N LYS A 216 6.40 -22.28 -1.11
CA LYS A 216 5.73 -23.51 -1.57
C LYS A 216 4.73 -24.02 -0.52
N GLN A 217 5.10 -23.97 0.75
CA GLN A 217 4.19 -24.32 1.85
C GLN A 217 2.98 -23.38 1.89
N ALA A 218 3.19 -22.07 1.75
CA ALA A 218 2.11 -21.08 1.76
C ALA A 218 1.17 -21.27 0.56
N GLU A 219 1.70 -21.59 -0.62
CA GLU A 219 0.88 -21.94 -1.79
C GLU A 219 0.04 -23.20 -1.57
N ARG A 220 0.60 -24.23 -0.92
CA ARG A 220 -0.15 -25.44 -0.56
C ARG A 220 -1.25 -25.15 0.44
N ALA A 221 -0.96 -24.44 1.52
CA ALA A 221 -1.94 -24.05 2.53
C ALA A 221 -3.09 -23.24 1.91
N ARG A 222 -2.76 -22.26 1.05
CA ARG A 222 -3.75 -21.47 0.31
C ARG A 222 -4.63 -22.31 -0.62
N ARG A 223 -4.06 -23.33 -1.29
CA ARG A 223 -4.84 -24.22 -2.18
C ARG A 223 -5.73 -25.18 -1.41
N ALA A 224 -5.39 -25.48 -0.16
CA ALA A 224 -6.16 -26.32 0.74
C ALA A 224 -7.16 -25.54 1.60
N ASP A 225 -7.26 -24.22 1.43
CA ASP A 225 -8.01 -23.30 2.31
C ASP A 225 -7.66 -23.45 3.81
N ASP A 226 -6.42 -23.83 4.12
CA ASP A 226 -5.90 -23.89 5.49
C ASP A 226 -5.46 -22.49 5.95
N ALA A 227 -6.42 -21.73 6.47
CA ALA A 227 -6.23 -20.35 6.89
C ALA A 227 -5.23 -20.20 8.05
N GLU A 228 -5.16 -21.16 8.96
CA GLU A 228 -4.26 -21.10 10.13
C GLU A 228 -2.81 -21.37 9.71
N ALA A 229 -2.56 -22.43 8.94
CA ALA A 229 -1.22 -22.68 8.42
C ALA A 229 -0.75 -21.53 7.53
N LEU A 230 -1.64 -20.98 6.70
CA LEU A 230 -1.33 -19.83 5.86
C LEU A 230 -0.98 -18.58 6.70
N ARG A 231 -1.71 -18.31 7.78
CA ARG A 231 -1.40 -17.21 8.71
C ARG A 231 0.01 -17.36 9.30
N GLN A 232 0.34 -18.54 9.83
CA GLN A 232 1.66 -18.79 10.42
C GLN A 232 2.81 -18.64 9.41
N LEU A 233 2.60 -19.11 8.18
CA LEU A 233 3.59 -18.97 7.10
C LEU A 233 3.75 -17.51 6.67
N LEU A 234 2.64 -16.76 6.56
CA LEU A 234 2.68 -15.32 6.27
C LEU A 234 3.38 -14.53 7.39
N THR A 235 3.21 -14.92 8.67
CA THR A 235 3.98 -14.35 9.78
C THR A 235 5.48 -14.57 9.61
N GLN A 236 5.92 -15.78 9.27
CA GLN A 236 7.34 -16.05 9.01
C GLN A 236 7.87 -15.30 7.77
N LEU A 237 7.04 -15.15 6.74
CA LEU A 237 7.44 -14.55 5.47
C LEU A 237 7.45 -13.02 5.50
N LEU A 238 6.55 -12.39 6.27
CA LEU A 238 6.28 -10.95 6.20
C LEU A 238 6.33 -10.23 7.55
N GLY A 239 6.34 -10.97 8.66
CA GLY A 239 6.30 -10.41 10.02
C GLY A 239 7.49 -9.51 10.37
N PRO A 240 7.35 -8.70 11.43
CA PRO A 240 8.38 -7.76 11.86
C PRO A 240 9.65 -8.52 12.26
N CYS A 241 10.79 -8.07 11.73
CA CYS A 241 12.08 -8.68 12.00
C CYS A 241 13.19 -7.65 11.72
N PRO A 242 14.21 -7.51 12.58
CA PRO A 242 15.40 -6.69 12.29
C PRO A 242 16.11 -7.10 10.99
N ALA A 243 16.03 -8.37 10.61
CA ALA A 243 16.60 -8.90 9.36
C ALA A 243 15.65 -8.78 8.14
N SER A 244 14.72 -7.83 8.17
CA SER A 244 13.74 -7.64 7.07
C SER A 244 14.41 -7.28 5.75
N SER A 245 15.50 -6.50 5.75
CA SER A 245 16.30 -6.19 4.56
C SER A 245 16.92 -7.46 3.96
N ALA A 246 17.53 -8.32 4.79
CA ALA A 246 18.10 -9.60 4.35
C ALA A 246 17.03 -10.53 3.74
N ARG A 247 15.86 -10.61 4.39
CA ARG A 247 14.69 -11.33 3.85
C ARG A 247 14.20 -10.74 2.53
N GLY A 248 14.18 -9.42 2.39
CA GLY A 248 13.87 -8.73 1.15
C GLY A 248 14.85 -9.11 0.02
N GLN A 249 16.14 -9.20 0.32
CA GLN A 249 17.17 -9.62 -0.64
C GLN A 249 17.01 -11.09 -1.06
N ALA A 250 16.74 -11.99 -0.12
CA ALA A 250 16.44 -13.40 -0.43
C ALA A 250 15.25 -13.53 -1.42
N MET A 251 14.21 -12.72 -1.24
CA MET A 251 13.04 -12.70 -2.11
C MET A 251 13.34 -12.08 -3.48
N LYS A 252 14.22 -11.07 -3.53
CA LYS A 252 14.71 -10.48 -4.79
C LYS A 252 15.50 -11.52 -5.59
N GLU A 253 16.39 -12.26 -4.95
CA GLU A 253 17.16 -13.33 -5.58
C GLU A 253 16.24 -14.41 -6.19
N LEU A 254 15.20 -14.83 -5.46
CA LEU A 254 14.20 -15.78 -5.98
C LEU A 254 13.49 -15.25 -7.23
N LYS A 255 13.12 -13.97 -7.22
CA LYS A 255 12.46 -13.33 -8.36
C LYS A 255 13.38 -13.33 -9.59
N GLU A 256 14.67 -13.03 -9.41
CA GLU A 256 15.68 -13.04 -10.47
C GLU A 256 15.96 -14.45 -11.00
N ARG A 257 16.09 -15.44 -10.11
CA ARG A 257 16.22 -16.86 -10.50
C ARG A 257 15.06 -17.29 -11.40
N ALA A 258 13.83 -16.92 -11.06
CA ALA A 258 12.64 -17.24 -11.83
C ALA A 258 12.51 -16.48 -13.16
N GLN A 259 13.22 -15.35 -13.34
CA GLN A 259 13.29 -14.63 -14.61
C GLN A 259 14.31 -15.28 -15.56
N ARG A 260 15.45 -15.73 -15.01
CA ARG A 260 16.49 -16.43 -15.79
C ARG A 260 16.03 -17.75 -16.38
N THR A 261 15.19 -18.51 -15.65
CA THR A 261 14.66 -19.79 -16.16
C THR A 261 13.57 -19.63 -17.23
N LYS A 262 13.09 -18.41 -17.48
CA LYS A 262 12.06 -18.10 -18.49
C LYS A 262 12.64 -17.47 -19.76
N SER A 263 13.93 -17.13 -19.75
CA SER A 263 14.66 -16.55 -20.89
C SER A 263 15.40 -17.66 -21.63
#